data_AF-A0A7J8MA85-F1
#
_entry.id   AF-A0A7J8MA85-F1
#
_cell.length_a   1.000
_cell.length_b   1.000
_cell.length_c   1.000
_cell.angle_alpha   90.00
_cell.angle_beta   90.00
_cell.angle_gamma   90.00
#
_symmetry.space_group_name_H-M   'P 1'
#
loop_
_entity.id
_entity.type
_entity.pdbx_description
1 polymer ?
#
loop_
_entity_poly.entity_id
_entity_poly.type
_entity_poly.pdbx_seq_one_letter_code
_entity_poly.pdbx_strand_id
1 'polypeptide(L)'
;VHVIHEWAWAGTPNEGTAWLRSQKLADTWHRILLIPVAGGVIVGMMHGLLEVLSQIRQSSSSQQQGFDLVAGVFPTIKAIQAAVTLGTGCSLGPEGPSVDIGKSCANGFSLTMENNRERRIALVAAGAASGISSGFNAAVAGCFFAIETVLRPLRAENSPPFTTAMIILASVISSTVSSALLGTEPAFTVPSYDLKSAAELPLYLILGMLCGIVSVVFTRLVSWFTKAFEFIKEKCGLPAVICPALGGLGAGMIALKYPGILYWGFTNVNEILHTGKTLSAPGIWLLTQLAAAKVVATALCKGSGLVGGLYAPSLMTGAAVGAVFGGSAAKLTNSVIPGIAAVAQPQAYALVGMAATLASVCSVPLTSVLLLFELTKDYRILLPLM
;
A
#
# COMPACT_ATOMS: atom_id res chain seq x y z
N VAL A 1 -6.36 -7.45 10.99
CA VAL A 1 -6.11 -5.98 11.08
C VAL A 1 -7.22 -5.30 11.87
N HIS A 2 -8.48 -5.36 11.42
CA HIS A 2 -9.61 -4.70 12.10
C HIS A 2 -9.71 -4.99 13.59
N VAL A 3 -9.63 -6.25 14.01
CA VAL A 3 -9.67 -6.63 15.44
C VAL A 3 -8.56 -5.95 16.27
N ILE A 4 -7.33 -5.93 15.76
CA ILE A 4 -6.19 -5.27 16.45
C ILE A 4 -6.42 -3.77 16.47
N HIS A 5 -6.95 -3.21 15.39
CA HIS A 5 -7.22 -1.79 15.28
C HIS A 5 -8.30 -1.34 16.27
N GLU A 6 -9.44 -2.04 16.33
CA GLU A 6 -10.53 -1.77 17.28
C GLU A 6 -10.06 -1.86 18.73
N TRP A 7 -9.20 -2.84 19.03
CA TRP A 7 -8.67 -3.01 20.38
C TRP A 7 -7.63 -1.94 20.73
N ALA A 8 -6.68 -1.69 19.83
CA ALA A 8 -5.61 -0.72 20.06
C ALA A 8 -6.13 0.72 20.10
N TRP A 9 -7.13 1.04 19.28
CA TRP A 9 -7.76 2.36 19.17
C TRP A 9 -9.13 2.41 19.86
N ALA A 10 -9.38 1.55 20.84
CA ALA A 10 -10.69 1.47 21.50
C ALA A 10 -11.17 2.83 22.05
N GLY A 11 -12.45 3.15 21.80
CA GLY A 11 -13.08 4.39 22.25
C GLY A 11 -12.85 5.58 21.33
N THR A 12 -12.40 5.35 20.10
CA THR A 12 -12.25 6.41 19.11
C THR A 12 -13.32 6.38 17.99
N PRO A 13 -13.81 7.54 17.50
CA PRO A 13 -14.75 7.61 16.39
C PRO A 13 -14.31 6.86 15.13
N ASN A 14 -15.25 6.24 14.41
CA ASN A 14 -14.98 5.54 13.13
C ASN A 14 -14.90 6.48 11.92
N GLU A 15 -14.67 7.78 12.11
CA GLU A 15 -14.66 8.81 11.05
C GLU A 15 -13.27 9.01 10.39
N GLY A 16 -12.40 8.00 10.48
CA GLY A 16 -11.00 8.14 10.04
C GLY A 16 -10.22 9.17 10.87
N THR A 17 -9.15 9.69 10.31
CA THR A 17 -8.28 10.66 11.02
C THR A 17 -8.84 12.09 11.07
N ALA A 18 -10.02 12.32 10.49
CA ALA A 18 -10.68 13.63 10.51
C ALA A 18 -11.07 14.05 11.93
N TRP A 19 -11.48 13.12 12.80
CA TRP A 19 -11.77 13.43 14.21
C TRP A 19 -10.49 13.86 14.96
N LEU A 20 -9.34 13.29 14.62
CA LEU A 20 -8.06 13.67 15.24
C LEU A 20 -7.70 15.14 14.95
N ARG A 21 -8.29 15.76 13.92
CA ARG A 21 -8.19 17.21 13.64
C ARG A 21 -9.14 18.05 14.50
N SER A 22 -10.26 17.50 14.97
CA SER A 22 -11.29 18.24 15.73
C SER A 22 -11.18 18.10 17.25
N GLN A 23 -10.46 17.09 17.75
CA GLN A 23 -10.26 16.87 19.18
C GLN A 23 -8.99 17.59 19.70
N LYS A 24 -8.98 17.99 20.98
CA LYS A 24 -7.80 18.61 21.59
C LYS A 24 -6.66 17.59 21.67
N LEU A 25 -5.50 17.96 21.11
CA LEU A 25 -4.29 17.13 21.10
C LEU A 25 -3.84 16.67 22.51
N ALA A 26 -4.14 17.47 23.54
CA ALA A 26 -3.77 17.22 24.94
C ALA A 26 -4.31 15.89 25.50
N ASP A 27 -5.47 15.43 25.02
CA ASP A 27 -6.09 14.21 25.54
C ASP A 27 -5.68 12.96 24.74
N THR A 28 -5.30 13.14 23.46
CA THR A 28 -5.10 12.03 22.51
C THR A 28 -3.62 11.74 22.18
N TRP A 29 -2.68 12.65 22.54
CA TRP A 29 -1.27 12.52 22.15
C TRP A 29 -0.62 11.20 22.61
N HIS A 30 -0.93 10.74 23.83
CA HIS A 30 -0.38 9.50 24.37
C HIS A 30 -0.74 8.31 23.48
N ARG A 31 -1.98 8.25 22.97
CA ARG A 31 -2.45 7.15 22.13
C ARG A 31 -1.77 7.18 20.76
N ILE A 32 -1.73 8.36 20.14
CA ILE A 32 -1.11 8.56 18.82
C ILE A 32 0.37 8.17 18.81
N LEU A 33 1.07 8.43 19.91
CA LEU A 33 2.50 8.12 20.04
C LEU A 33 2.74 6.67 20.50
N LEU A 34 2.06 6.21 21.56
CA LEU A 34 2.37 4.93 22.20
C LEU A 34 1.85 3.73 21.42
N ILE A 35 0.72 3.84 20.71
CA ILE A 35 0.14 2.71 19.97
C ILE A 35 1.06 2.24 18.83
N PRO A 36 1.57 3.12 17.94
CA PRO A 36 2.55 2.74 16.92
C PRO A 36 3.86 2.19 17.51
N VAL A 37 4.31 2.74 18.63
CA VAL A 37 5.51 2.25 19.34
C VAL A 37 5.31 0.84 19.85
N ALA A 38 4.19 0.57 20.52
CA ALA A 38 3.85 -0.77 21.01
C ALA A 38 3.78 -1.79 19.87
N GLY A 39 3.16 -1.40 18.74
CA GLY A 39 3.17 -2.21 17.52
C GLY A 39 4.57 -2.51 17.02
N GLY A 40 5.45 -1.51 16.99
CA GLY A 40 6.85 -1.68 16.62
C GLY A 40 7.62 -2.60 17.57
N VAL A 41 7.39 -2.52 18.88
CA VAL A 41 8.01 -3.43 19.86
C VAL A 41 7.57 -4.87 19.63
N ILE A 42 6.27 -5.12 19.43
CA ILE A 42 5.74 -6.47 19.18
C ILE A 42 6.33 -7.03 17.88
N VAL A 43 6.33 -6.25 16.80
CA VAL A 43 6.88 -6.66 15.50
C VAL A 43 8.38 -6.93 15.61
N GLY A 44 9.11 -6.08 16.34
CA GLY A 44 10.52 -6.26 16.65
C GLY A 44 10.80 -7.56 17.41
N MET A 45 10.01 -7.88 18.44
CA MET A 45 10.14 -9.13 19.19
C MET A 45 9.92 -10.35 18.30
N MET A 46 8.89 -10.31 17.46
CA MET A 46 8.63 -11.37 16.48
C MET A 46 9.77 -11.49 15.46
N HIS A 47 10.36 -10.37 15.05
CA HIS A 47 11.49 -10.36 14.11
C HIS A 47 12.74 -10.96 14.74
N GLY A 48 13.05 -10.61 15.98
CA GLY A 48 14.16 -11.21 16.73
C GLY A 48 13.98 -12.71 16.93
N LEU A 49 12.76 -13.18 17.22
CA LEU A 49 12.45 -14.62 17.33
C LEU A 49 12.70 -15.34 16.00
N LEU A 50 12.29 -14.75 14.86
CA LEU A 50 12.55 -15.29 13.54
C LEU A 50 14.05 -15.35 13.22
N GLU A 51 14.82 -14.31 13.57
CA GLU A 51 16.26 -14.26 13.35
C GLU A 51 16.96 -15.39 14.12
N VAL A 52 16.62 -15.58 15.40
CA VAL A 52 17.11 -16.70 16.21
C VAL A 52 16.73 -18.06 15.61
N LEU A 53 15.47 -18.23 15.19
CA LEU A 53 14.99 -19.49 14.61
C LEU A 53 15.75 -19.82 13.30
N SER A 54 16.05 -18.81 12.50
CA SER A 54 16.81 -18.95 11.25
C SER A 54 18.29 -19.23 11.47
N GLN A 55 18.91 -18.64 12.50
CA GLN A 55 20.29 -18.94 12.90
C GLN A 55 20.43 -20.39 13.39
N ILE A 56 19.49 -20.85 14.24
CA ILE A 56 19.46 -22.25 14.71
C ILE A 56 19.33 -23.23 13.52
N ARG A 57 18.56 -22.86 12.49
CA ARG A 57 18.46 -23.65 11.26
C ARG A 57 19.79 -23.71 10.50
N GLN A 58 20.46 -22.57 10.30
CA GLN A 58 21.75 -22.52 9.59
C GLN A 58 22.85 -23.29 10.33
N SER A 59 22.83 -23.31 11.67
CA SER A 59 23.75 -24.16 12.44
C SER A 59 23.40 -25.65 12.41
N SER A 60 22.14 -26.00 12.11
CA SER A 60 21.67 -27.40 12.05
C SER A 60 21.76 -28.01 10.64
N SER A 61 21.97 -27.19 9.59
CA SER A 61 21.95 -27.60 8.19
C SER A 61 23.25 -28.27 7.68
N SER A 62 23.96 -29.00 8.53
CA SER A 62 24.92 -30.03 8.08
C SER A 62 24.24 -31.39 7.85
N GLN A 63 22.96 -31.57 8.21
CA GLN A 63 22.28 -32.84 7.99
C GLN A 63 20.76 -32.69 7.81
N GLN A 64 20.26 -33.31 6.72
CA GLN A 64 18.87 -33.67 6.38
C GLN A 64 18.00 -32.71 5.54
N GLN A 65 17.65 -33.23 4.36
CA GLN A 65 16.55 -32.87 3.46
C GLN A 65 15.16 -33.18 4.06
N GLY A 66 14.88 -32.75 5.28
CA GLY A 66 13.60 -33.01 5.98
C GLY A 66 12.73 -31.77 6.10
N PHE A 67 11.47 -31.88 5.65
CA PHE A 67 10.32 -30.97 5.89
C PHE A 67 10.59 -29.46 5.91
N ASP A 68 10.16 -28.76 4.85
CA ASP A 68 10.14 -27.29 4.80
C ASP A 68 8.93 -26.69 5.55
N LEU A 69 8.64 -27.21 6.75
CA LEU A 69 7.62 -26.69 7.68
C LEU A 69 7.86 -25.20 7.96
N VAL A 70 9.11 -24.77 7.88
CA VAL A 70 9.58 -23.40 8.00
C VAL A 70 9.14 -22.51 6.82
N ALA A 71 9.05 -23.05 5.60
CA ALA A 71 8.54 -22.29 4.45
C ALA A 71 7.05 -21.97 4.56
N GLY A 72 6.28 -22.76 5.32
CA GLY A 72 4.87 -22.50 5.64
C GLY A 72 4.67 -21.58 6.86
N VAL A 73 5.60 -21.56 7.81
CA VAL A 73 5.51 -20.78 9.07
C VAL A 73 6.04 -19.35 8.93
N PHE A 74 7.09 -19.13 8.14
CA PHE A 74 7.62 -17.77 7.90
C PHE A 74 6.60 -16.75 7.32
N PRO A 75 5.74 -17.11 6.36
CA PRO A 75 4.74 -16.22 5.78
C PRO A 75 3.59 -15.91 6.72
N THR A 76 3.17 -16.88 7.54
CA THR A 76 2.11 -16.65 8.55
C THR A 76 2.61 -15.72 9.65
N ILE A 77 3.88 -15.84 10.06
CA ILE A 77 4.48 -14.90 11.01
C ILE A 77 4.58 -13.50 10.40
N LYS A 78 5.00 -13.37 9.14
CA LYS A 78 5.00 -12.08 8.43
C LYS A 78 3.58 -11.48 8.30
N ALA A 79 2.58 -12.32 8.09
CA ALA A 79 1.18 -11.89 8.06
C ALA A 79 0.73 -11.31 9.41
N ILE A 80 1.10 -11.97 10.51
CA ILE A 80 0.80 -11.49 11.87
C ILE A 80 1.57 -10.19 12.14
N GLN A 81 2.85 -10.11 11.78
CA GLN A 81 3.65 -8.87 11.91
C GLN A 81 3.02 -7.71 11.14
N ALA A 82 2.56 -7.96 9.91
CA ALA A 82 1.84 -6.97 9.13
C ALA A 82 0.51 -6.59 9.79
N ALA A 83 -0.24 -7.56 10.32
CA ALA A 83 -1.49 -7.30 11.01
C ALA A 83 -1.31 -6.40 12.24
N VAL A 84 -0.24 -6.62 13.01
CA VAL A 84 0.13 -5.77 14.15
C VAL A 84 0.57 -4.39 13.68
N THR A 85 1.44 -4.31 12.68
CA THR A 85 1.95 -3.05 12.11
C THR A 85 0.79 -2.15 11.63
N LEU A 86 -0.14 -2.73 10.87
CA LEU A 86 -1.28 -2.02 10.30
C LEU A 86 -2.35 -1.72 11.36
N GLY A 87 -2.61 -2.68 12.25
CA GLY A 87 -3.60 -2.51 13.33
C GLY A 87 -3.22 -1.39 14.31
N THR A 88 -1.92 -1.24 14.58
CA THR A 88 -1.38 -0.14 15.41
C THR A 88 -1.23 1.19 14.65
N GLY A 89 -1.61 1.23 13.37
CA GLY A 89 -1.72 2.47 12.60
C GLY A 89 -0.43 2.93 11.91
N CYS A 90 0.64 2.14 11.89
CA CYS A 90 1.86 2.50 11.16
C CYS A 90 1.58 2.70 9.66
N SER A 91 2.29 3.62 9.01
CA SER A 91 2.03 4.06 7.63
C SER A 91 2.51 3.05 6.58
N LEU A 92 1.86 1.89 6.49
CA LEU A 92 2.13 0.81 5.54
C LEU A 92 0.80 0.25 5.00
N GLY A 93 0.86 -0.68 4.04
CA GLY A 93 -0.32 -1.37 3.48
C GLY A 93 -0.34 -2.89 3.67
N PRO A 94 -1.52 -3.55 3.64
CA PRO A 94 -1.67 -5.01 3.75
C PRO A 94 -1.26 -5.78 2.48
N GLU A 95 -1.15 -5.10 1.35
CA GLU A 95 -1.04 -5.73 0.02
C GLU A 95 0.23 -6.56 -0.17
N GLY A 96 1.38 -6.05 0.27
CA GLY A 96 2.65 -6.78 0.21
C GLY A 96 2.58 -8.09 0.99
N PRO A 97 2.22 -8.05 2.28
CA PRO A 97 1.97 -9.24 3.09
C PRO A 97 0.95 -10.21 2.47
N SER A 98 -0.15 -9.72 1.88
CA SER A 98 -1.14 -10.57 1.21
C SER A 98 -0.53 -11.38 0.05
N VAL A 99 0.27 -10.72 -0.78
CA VAL A 99 1.03 -11.37 -1.87
C VAL A 99 2.02 -12.39 -1.33
N ASP A 100 2.74 -12.07 -0.26
CA ASP A 100 3.72 -12.98 0.35
C ASP A 100 3.05 -14.24 0.94
N ILE A 101 1.86 -14.11 1.51
CA ILE A 101 1.05 -15.25 1.98
C ILE A 101 0.66 -16.12 0.79
N GLY A 102 0.07 -15.53 -0.25
CA GLY A 102 -0.37 -16.27 -1.43
C GLY A 102 0.78 -16.99 -2.15
N LYS A 103 1.92 -16.33 -2.34
CA LYS A 103 3.15 -16.94 -2.89
C LYS A 103 3.65 -18.11 -2.04
N SER A 104 3.56 -17.98 -0.73
CA SER A 104 4.08 -19.01 0.17
C SER A 104 3.17 -20.22 0.27
N CYS A 105 1.85 -20.02 0.28
CA CYS A 105 0.89 -21.11 0.12
C CYS A 105 1.16 -21.86 -1.20
N ALA A 106 1.33 -21.13 -2.30
CA ALA A 106 1.69 -21.69 -3.59
C ALA A 106 3.02 -22.47 -3.58
N ASN A 107 4.06 -21.94 -2.91
CA ASN A 107 5.33 -22.65 -2.74
C ASN A 107 5.16 -23.94 -1.94
N GLY A 108 4.38 -23.94 -0.86
CA GLY A 108 4.10 -25.14 -0.06
C GLY A 108 3.44 -26.24 -0.91
N PHE A 109 2.43 -25.89 -1.70
CA PHE A 109 1.81 -26.84 -2.63
C PHE A 109 2.73 -27.29 -3.76
N SER A 110 3.63 -26.41 -4.23
CA SER A 110 4.58 -26.76 -5.31
C SER A 110 5.53 -27.90 -4.95
N LEU A 111 5.81 -28.12 -3.66
CA LEU A 111 6.66 -29.20 -3.17
C LEU A 111 6.02 -30.59 -3.34
N THR A 112 4.69 -30.64 -3.42
CA THR A 112 3.94 -31.89 -3.63
C THR A 112 3.78 -32.26 -5.12
N MET A 113 4.19 -31.36 -6.01
CA MET A 113 4.06 -31.52 -7.45
C MET A 113 5.36 -32.07 -8.04
N GLU A 114 5.27 -32.79 -9.17
CA GLU A 114 6.46 -33.20 -9.93
C GLU A 114 7.35 -31.99 -10.25
N ASN A 115 8.66 -32.21 -10.29
CA ASN A 115 9.70 -31.18 -10.39
C ASN A 115 9.71 -30.48 -11.76
N ASN A 116 8.65 -29.74 -12.07
CA ASN A 116 8.49 -28.92 -13.25
C ASN A 116 8.57 -27.44 -12.85
N ARG A 117 9.69 -26.81 -13.20
CA ARG A 117 9.98 -25.41 -12.90
C ARG A 117 8.91 -24.46 -13.44
N GLU A 118 8.37 -24.72 -14.62
CA GLU A 118 7.34 -23.87 -15.23
C GLU A 118 6.03 -23.90 -14.46
N ARG A 119 5.59 -25.10 -14.05
CA ARG A 119 4.38 -25.27 -13.22
C ARG A 119 4.54 -24.60 -11.85
N ARG A 120 5.73 -24.69 -11.26
CA ARG A 120 6.03 -24.01 -9.99
C ARG A 120 5.95 -22.49 -10.13
N ILE A 121 6.53 -21.92 -11.19
CA ILE A 121 6.44 -20.47 -11.47
C ILE A 121 4.97 -20.06 -11.66
N ALA A 122 4.20 -20.84 -12.42
CA ALA A 122 2.78 -20.59 -12.66
C ALA A 122 1.96 -20.61 -11.36
N LEU A 123 2.20 -21.59 -10.49
CA LEU A 123 1.53 -21.72 -9.20
C LEU A 123 1.88 -20.54 -8.27
N VAL A 124 3.14 -20.12 -8.22
CA VAL A 124 3.57 -18.94 -7.43
C VAL A 124 2.98 -17.65 -7.99
N ALA A 125 2.89 -17.51 -9.31
CA ALA A 125 2.22 -16.37 -9.95
C ALA A 125 0.72 -16.35 -9.64
N ALA A 126 0.04 -17.51 -9.67
CA ALA A 126 -1.35 -17.63 -9.28
C ALA A 126 -1.58 -17.29 -7.80
N GLY A 127 -0.66 -17.69 -6.91
CA GLY A 127 -0.68 -17.30 -5.49
C GLY A 127 -0.43 -15.80 -5.28
N ALA A 128 0.43 -15.18 -6.08
CA ALA A 128 0.62 -13.72 -6.03
C ALA A 128 -0.62 -12.96 -6.50
N ALA A 129 -1.27 -13.43 -7.57
CA ALA A 129 -2.51 -12.86 -8.08
C ALA A 129 -3.62 -12.94 -7.04
N SER A 130 -3.84 -14.12 -6.43
CA SER A 130 -4.87 -14.30 -5.40
C SER A 130 -4.64 -13.38 -4.19
N GLY A 131 -3.38 -13.12 -3.82
CA GLY A 131 -3.02 -12.18 -2.75
C GLY A 131 -3.45 -10.73 -3.03
N ILE A 132 -3.18 -10.21 -4.24
CA ILE A 132 -3.65 -8.86 -4.62
C ILE A 132 -5.19 -8.83 -4.73
N SER A 133 -5.78 -9.84 -5.36
CA SER A 133 -7.23 -9.87 -5.59
C SER A 133 -8.04 -9.97 -4.31
N SER A 134 -7.54 -10.66 -3.28
CA SER A 134 -8.17 -10.68 -1.96
C SER A 134 -7.99 -9.35 -1.22
N GLY A 135 -6.82 -8.71 -1.32
CA GLY A 135 -6.51 -7.46 -0.64
C GLY A 135 -7.33 -6.26 -1.14
N PHE A 136 -7.55 -6.19 -2.46
CA PHE A 136 -8.27 -5.09 -3.09
C PHE A 136 -9.68 -5.45 -3.60
N ASN A 137 -10.07 -6.71 -3.51
CA ASN A 137 -11.27 -7.21 -4.19
C ASN A 137 -11.28 -6.89 -5.70
N ALA A 138 -10.11 -7.05 -6.33
CA ALA A 138 -9.82 -6.60 -7.70
C ALA A 138 -9.18 -7.75 -8.50
N ALA A 139 -10.01 -8.55 -9.18
CA ALA A 139 -9.58 -9.77 -9.82
C ALA A 139 -8.75 -9.51 -11.09
N VAL A 140 -9.14 -8.54 -11.90
CA VAL A 140 -8.41 -8.20 -13.13
C VAL A 140 -7.05 -7.61 -12.77
N ALA A 141 -7.00 -6.70 -11.80
CA ALA A 141 -5.76 -6.10 -11.33
C ALA A 141 -4.77 -7.16 -10.80
N GLY A 142 -5.24 -8.13 -10.01
CA GLY A 142 -4.39 -9.22 -9.51
C GLY A 142 -3.79 -10.09 -10.61
N CYS A 143 -4.52 -10.33 -11.72
CA CYS A 143 -4.00 -11.07 -12.86
C CYS A 143 -2.83 -10.34 -13.52
N PHE A 144 -3.03 -9.05 -13.82
CA PHE A 144 -2.00 -8.23 -14.45
C PHE A 144 -0.81 -7.99 -13.52
N PHE A 145 -1.04 -7.90 -12.20
CA PHE A 145 0.05 -7.86 -11.22
C PHE A 145 0.96 -9.07 -11.31
N ALA A 146 0.38 -10.28 -11.36
CA ALA A 146 1.16 -11.50 -11.50
C ALA A 146 1.93 -11.54 -12.83
N ILE A 147 1.32 -11.07 -13.91
CA ILE A 147 2.00 -11.00 -15.22
C ILE A 147 3.16 -9.99 -15.20
N GLU A 148 2.94 -8.80 -14.65
CA GLU A 148 3.85 -7.67 -14.69
C GLU A 148 5.00 -7.78 -13.68
N THR A 149 4.72 -8.33 -12.50
CA THR A 149 5.67 -8.38 -11.38
C THR A 149 6.31 -9.74 -11.19
N VAL A 150 5.56 -10.84 -11.45
CA VAL A 150 6.06 -12.21 -11.20
C VAL A 150 6.54 -12.87 -12.48
N LEU A 151 5.76 -12.83 -13.56
CA LEU A 151 6.10 -13.51 -14.80
C LEU A 151 7.06 -12.70 -15.68
N ARG A 152 6.91 -11.37 -15.79
CA ARG A 152 7.72 -10.53 -16.68
C ARG A 152 9.24 -10.67 -16.45
N PRO A 153 9.76 -10.67 -15.21
CA PRO A 153 11.20 -10.88 -14.97
C PRO A 153 11.70 -12.27 -15.41
N LEU A 154 10.81 -13.25 -15.50
CA LEU A 154 11.12 -14.65 -15.84
C LEU A 154 10.86 -14.98 -17.32
N ARG A 155 10.24 -14.07 -18.07
CA ARG A 155 9.75 -14.27 -19.45
C ARG A 155 10.86 -14.35 -20.51
N ALA A 156 12.13 -14.19 -20.12
CA ALA A 156 13.28 -14.43 -20.97
C ALA A 156 13.48 -15.92 -21.32
N GLU A 157 12.81 -16.87 -20.65
CA GLU A 157 13.01 -18.33 -20.83
C GLU A 157 11.79 -19.09 -21.42
N ASN A 158 11.08 -18.57 -22.44
CA ASN A 158 10.04 -19.35 -23.18
C ASN A 158 8.86 -19.89 -22.34
N SER A 159 8.18 -19.06 -21.55
CA SER A 159 7.03 -19.54 -20.75
C SER A 159 5.79 -19.87 -21.62
N PRO A 160 5.11 -21.01 -21.40
CA PRO A 160 3.97 -21.44 -22.19
C PRO A 160 2.66 -20.66 -21.91
N PRO A 161 1.70 -20.67 -22.86
CA PRO A 161 0.41 -19.97 -22.77
C PRO A 161 -0.55 -20.51 -21.69
N PHE A 162 -0.30 -21.71 -21.14
CA PHE A 162 -1.17 -22.36 -20.14
C PHE A 162 -1.15 -21.71 -18.75
N THR A 163 -0.27 -20.75 -18.50
CA THR A 163 -0.09 -20.10 -17.20
C THR A 163 -1.20 -19.07 -16.88
N THR A 164 -1.77 -18.43 -17.90
CA THR A 164 -2.73 -17.33 -17.72
C THR A 164 -4.07 -17.81 -17.17
N ALA A 165 -4.57 -18.97 -17.60
CA ALA A 165 -5.86 -19.50 -17.14
C ALA A 165 -5.85 -19.80 -15.63
N MET A 166 -4.74 -20.37 -15.13
CA MET A 166 -4.57 -20.65 -13.70
C MET A 166 -4.54 -19.37 -12.86
N ILE A 167 -3.85 -18.34 -13.34
CA ILE A 167 -3.77 -17.04 -12.68
C ILE A 167 -5.15 -16.38 -12.61
N ILE A 168 -5.89 -16.40 -13.71
CA ILE A 168 -7.25 -15.85 -13.78
C ILE A 168 -8.18 -16.59 -12.82
N LEU A 169 -8.20 -17.92 -12.85
CA LEU A 169 -9.04 -18.72 -11.96
C LEU A 169 -8.73 -18.46 -10.48
N ALA A 170 -7.44 -18.48 -10.10
CA ALA A 170 -7.03 -18.21 -8.72
C ALA A 170 -7.41 -16.80 -8.26
N SER A 171 -7.23 -15.81 -9.15
CA SER A 171 -7.58 -14.42 -8.89
C SER A 171 -9.08 -14.22 -8.68
N VAL A 172 -9.91 -14.78 -9.58
CA VAL A 172 -11.37 -14.68 -9.51
C VAL A 172 -11.90 -15.39 -8.27
N ILE A 173 -11.45 -16.61 -7.98
CA ILE A 173 -11.86 -17.35 -6.77
C ILE A 173 -11.48 -16.56 -5.51
N SER A 174 -10.30 -15.94 -5.48
CA SER A 174 -9.87 -15.14 -4.33
C SER A 174 -10.73 -13.90 -4.12
N SER A 175 -11.05 -13.17 -5.19
CA SER A 175 -11.92 -11.99 -5.12
C SER A 175 -13.36 -12.35 -4.77
N THR A 176 -13.90 -13.47 -5.29
CA THR A 176 -15.26 -13.90 -4.93
C THR A 176 -15.36 -14.33 -3.47
N VAL A 177 -14.36 -15.05 -2.95
CA VAL A 177 -14.31 -15.41 -1.52
C VAL A 177 -14.15 -14.16 -0.64
N SER A 178 -13.28 -13.22 -1.03
CA SER A 178 -13.12 -11.95 -0.31
C SER A 178 -14.42 -11.15 -0.27
N SER A 179 -15.10 -11.01 -1.41
CA SER A 179 -16.42 -10.37 -1.52
C SER A 179 -17.49 -11.05 -0.67
N ALA A 180 -17.51 -12.38 -0.61
CA ALA A 180 -18.50 -13.13 0.15
C ALA A 180 -18.31 -12.99 1.67
N LEU A 181 -17.05 -12.85 2.13
CA LEU A 181 -16.72 -12.74 3.56
C LEU A 181 -16.73 -11.30 4.08
N LEU A 182 -16.25 -10.35 3.28
CA LEU A 182 -16.04 -8.95 3.68
C LEU A 182 -17.09 -7.98 3.11
N GLY A 183 -17.93 -8.45 2.18
CA GLY A 183 -18.93 -7.64 1.50
C GLY A 183 -18.47 -7.11 0.14
N THR A 184 -19.42 -6.51 -0.59
CA THR A 184 -19.23 -6.02 -1.98
C THR A 184 -19.09 -4.50 -2.08
N GLU A 185 -19.06 -3.81 -0.94
CA GLU A 185 -18.89 -2.36 -0.86
C GLU A 185 -17.57 -1.94 -1.54
N PRO A 186 -17.60 -0.99 -2.49
CA PRO A 186 -16.40 -0.53 -3.15
C PRO A 186 -15.47 0.17 -2.14
N ALA A 187 -14.16 -0.05 -2.26
CA ALA A 187 -13.18 0.57 -1.36
C ALA A 187 -13.17 2.10 -1.46
N PHE A 188 -13.53 2.63 -2.63
CA PHE A 188 -13.66 4.06 -2.89
C PHE A 188 -15.07 4.42 -3.36
N THR A 189 -15.69 5.40 -2.72
CA THR A 189 -16.88 6.06 -3.26
C THR A 189 -16.41 7.19 -4.15
N VAL A 190 -16.47 6.99 -5.46
CA VAL A 190 -15.95 7.97 -6.41
C VAL A 190 -17.08 8.87 -6.90
N PRO A 191 -16.95 10.20 -6.82
CA PRO A 191 -17.93 11.09 -7.43
C PRO A 191 -17.91 10.92 -8.94
N SER A 192 -19.10 10.99 -9.56
CA SER A 192 -19.28 10.84 -11.01
C SER A 192 -18.26 11.65 -11.81
N TYR A 193 -17.42 10.97 -12.59
CA TYR A 193 -16.47 11.61 -13.48
C TYR A 193 -17.11 11.91 -14.83
N ASP A 194 -16.81 13.09 -15.36
CA ASP A 194 -17.13 13.44 -16.73
C ASP A 194 -15.94 14.14 -17.37
N LEU A 195 -15.41 13.53 -18.43
CA LEU A 195 -14.28 14.07 -19.19
C LEU A 195 -14.83 15.19 -20.06
N LYS A 196 -14.72 16.43 -19.57
CA LYS A 196 -15.37 17.58 -20.21
C LYS A 196 -14.74 17.94 -21.55
N SER A 197 -13.43 17.73 -21.71
CA SER A 197 -12.71 18.06 -22.94
C SER A 197 -11.41 17.28 -23.08
N ALA A 198 -11.06 16.91 -24.32
CA ALA A 198 -9.76 16.32 -24.67
C ALA A 198 -8.57 17.28 -24.39
N ALA A 199 -8.86 18.58 -24.23
CA ALA A 199 -7.86 19.58 -23.83
C ALA A 199 -7.31 19.38 -22.41
N GLU A 200 -7.89 18.49 -21.60
CA GLU A 200 -7.37 18.13 -20.28
C GLU A 200 -6.22 17.10 -20.34
N LEU A 201 -6.07 16.35 -21.45
CA LEU A 201 -5.05 15.30 -21.57
C LEU A 201 -3.61 15.81 -21.31
N PRO A 202 -3.18 16.98 -21.81
CA PRO A 202 -1.87 17.53 -21.45
C PRO A 202 -1.70 17.79 -19.95
N LEU A 203 -2.76 18.16 -19.23
CA LEU A 203 -2.70 18.36 -17.78
C LEU A 203 -2.50 17.04 -17.04
N TYR A 204 -3.13 15.95 -17.48
CA TYR A 204 -2.88 14.62 -16.93
C TYR A 204 -1.45 14.13 -17.21
N LEU A 205 -0.88 14.46 -18.38
CA LEU A 205 0.52 14.18 -18.71
C LEU A 205 1.47 14.91 -17.74
N ILE A 206 1.24 16.21 -17.49
CA ILE A 206 2.01 16.98 -16.51
C ILE A 206 1.88 16.39 -15.10
N LEU A 207 0.67 16.00 -14.71
CA LEU A 207 0.43 15.34 -13.43
C LEU A 207 1.19 14.01 -13.34
N GLY A 208 1.23 13.21 -14.41
CA GLY A 208 2.00 11.98 -14.48
C GLY A 208 3.50 12.23 -14.27
N MET A 209 4.06 13.26 -14.91
CA MET A 209 5.46 13.67 -14.70
C MET A 209 5.72 14.08 -13.25
N LEU A 210 4.84 14.88 -12.65
CA LEU A 210 4.94 15.27 -11.23
C LEU A 210 4.89 14.06 -10.29
N CYS A 211 3.97 13.12 -10.55
CA CYS A 211 3.86 11.88 -9.79
C CYS A 211 5.13 11.02 -9.92
N GLY A 212 5.77 11.01 -11.09
CA GLY A 212 7.06 10.37 -11.34
C GLY A 212 8.22 11.01 -10.56
N ILE A 213 8.23 12.33 -10.39
CA ILE A 213 9.23 12.99 -9.54
C ILE A 213 9.00 12.60 -8.07
N VAL A 214 7.75 12.65 -7.61
CA VAL A 214 7.37 12.28 -6.24
C VAL A 214 7.72 10.82 -5.93
N SER A 215 7.51 9.90 -6.88
CA SER A 215 7.84 8.48 -6.69
C SER A 215 9.35 8.24 -6.59
N VAL A 216 10.17 8.96 -7.35
CA VAL A 216 11.64 8.91 -7.23
C VAL A 216 12.08 9.38 -5.85
N VAL A 217 11.51 10.48 -5.36
CA VAL A 217 11.78 10.96 -3.99
C VAL A 217 11.35 9.92 -2.96
N PHE A 218 10.15 9.33 -3.11
CA PHE A 218 9.64 8.29 -2.23
C PHE A 218 10.59 7.09 -2.18
N THR A 219 10.87 6.48 -3.32
CA THR A 219 11.72 5.27 -3.41
C THR A 219 13.14 5.53 -2.89
N ARG A 220 13.73 6.70 -3.19
CA ARG A 220 15.03 7.09 -2.62
C ARG A 220 14.99 7.28 -1.12
N LEU A 221 13.95 7.90 -0.56
CA LEU A 221 13.81 8.05 0.88
C LEU A 221 13.67 6.69 1.57
N VAL A 222 12.87 5.78 1.02
CA VAL A 222 12.77 4.40 1.54
C VAL A 222 14.14 3.74 1.57
N SER A 223 14.88 3.78 0.45
CA SER A 223 16.24 3.21 0.37
C SER A 223 17.21 3.87 1.34
N TRP A 224 17.14 5.20 1.49
CA TRP A 224 17.99 5.96 2.41
C TRP A 224 17.74 5.59 3.86
N PHE A 225 16.47 5.52 4.29
CA PHE A 225 16.13 5.10 5.64
C PHE A 225 16.49 3.64 5.91
N THR A 226 16.29 2.72 4.96
CA THR A 226 16.74 1.33 5.10
C THR A 226 18.24 1.27 5.37
N LYS A 227 19.06 1.95 4.55
CA LYS A 227 20.52 2.00 4.75
C LYS A 227 20.93 2.67 6.06
N ALA A 228 20.21 3.72 6.47
CA ALA A 228 20.47 4.40 7.73
C ALA A 228 20.23 3.47 8.93
N PHE A 229 19.13 2.73 8.94
CA PHE A 229 18.83 1.75 10.00
C PHE A 229 19.79 0.56 9.97
N GLU A 230 20.20 0.07 8.79
CA GLU A 230 21.25 -0.96 8.66
C GLU A 230 22.58 -0.47 9.25
N PHE A 231 23.02 0.74 8.90
CA PHE A 231 24.24 1.34 9.43
C PHE A 231 24.18 1.52 10.96
N ILE A 232 23.02 1.92 11.50
CA ILE A 232 22.80 2.04 12.94
C ILE A 232 22.85 0.65 13.62
N LYS A 233 22.27 -0.39 13.02
CA LYS A 233 22.34 -1.77 13.52
C LYS A 233 23.80 -2.24 13.58
N GLU A 234 24.57 -2.02 12.53
CA GLU A 234 25.98 -2.42 12.44
C GLU A 234 26.90 -1.65 13.39
N LYS A 235 26.77 -0.32 13.48
CA LYS A 235 27.67 0.49 14.30
C LYS A 235 27.34 0.54 15.78
N CYS A 236 26.05 0.58 16.13
CA CYS A 236 25.64 0.69 17.53
C CYS A 236 25.36 -0.68 18.18
N GLY A 237 25.41 -1.78 17.42
CA GLY A 237 25.11 -3.12 17.93
C GLY A 237 23.66 -3.25 18.43
N LEU A 238 22.75 -2.42 17.91
CA LEU A 238 21.35 -2.41 18.34
C LEU A 238 20.68 -3.74 17.97
N PRO A 239 20.04 -4.44 18.91
CA PRO A 239 19.31 -5.65 18.60
C PRO A 239 18.20 -5.35 17.59
N ALA A 240 17.99 -6.27 16.64
CA ALA A 240 17.00 -6.14 15.56
C ALA A 240 15.57 -5.88 16.06
N VAL A 241 15.31 -6.18 17.33
CA VAL A 241 14.05 -5.94 18.06
C VAL A 241 13.75 -4.44 18.22
N ILE A 242 14.77 -3.59 18.36
CA ILE A 242 14.58 -2.17 18.70
C ILE A 242 14.30 -1.32 17.43
N CYS A 243 14.83 -1.71 16.28
CA CYS A 243 14.68 -0.92 15.05
C CYS A 243 13.19 -0.69 14.69
N PRO A 244 12.31 -1.71 14.67
CA PRO A 244 10.90 -1.50 14.37
C PRO A 244 10.17 -0.61 15.39
N ALA A 245 10.57 -0.65 16.68
CA ALA A 245 10.04 0.24 17.72
C ALA A 245 10.42 1.71 17.47
N LEU A 246 11.65 1.97 17.02
CA LEU A 246 12.09 3.32 16.64
C LEU A 246 11.34 3.84 15.41
N GLY A 247 11.03 2.97 14.44
CA GLY A 247 10.19 3.33 13.30
C GLY A 247 8.76 3.68 13.72
N GLY A 248 8.17 2.89 14.61
CA GLY A 248 6.87 3.19 15.22
C GLY A 248 6.87 4.51 15.99
N LEU A 249 7.94 4.80 16.74
CA LEU A 249 8.13 6.07 17.44
C LEU A 249 8.21 7.23 16.47
N GLY A 250 9.03 7.12 15.42
CA GLY A 250 9.14 8.15 14.38
C GLY A 250 7.81 8.41 13.68
N ALA A 251 7.08 7.35 13.33
CA ALA A 251 5.74 7.48 12.75
C ALA A 251 4.76 8.15 13.72
N GLY A 252 4.76 7.77 14.99
CA GLY A 252 3.94 8.38 16.04
C GLY A 252 4.25 9.87 16.23
N MET A 253 5.52 10.27 16.23
CA MET A 253 5.93 11.67 16.34
C MET A 253 5.43 12.52 15.17
N ILE A 254 5.51 12.00 13.94
CA ILE A 254 4.96 12.72 12.77
C ILE A 254 3.42 12.75 12.86
N ALA A 255 2.79 11.69 13.37
CA ALA A 255 1.35 11.57 13.49
C ALA A 255 0.76 12.56 14.52
N LEU A 256 1.53 12.98 15.54
CA LEU A 256 1.10 14.04 16.46
C LEU A 256 0.77 15.35 15.74
N LYS A 257 1.53 15.69 14.69
CA LYS A 257 1.25 16.89 13.88
C LYS A 257 0.32 16.59 12.71
N TYR A 258 0.46 15.43 12.09
CA TYR A 258 -0.29 15.03 10.90
C TYR A 258 -0.94 13.65 11.12
N PRO A 259 -2.08 13.57 11.82
CA PRO A 259 -2.70 12.28 12.15
C PRO A 259 -3.11 11.48 10.92
N GLY A 260 -3.41 12.13 9.79
CA GLY A 260 -3.74 11.48 8.53
C GLY A 260 -2.64 10.60 7.93
N ILE A 261 -1.42 10.63 8.46
CA ILE A 261 -0.39 9.67 8.05
C ILE A 261 -0.63 8.27 8.61
N LEU A 262 -1.44 8.10 9.66
CA LEU A 262 -1.71 6.79 10.23
C LEU A 262 -2.49 5.94 9.21
N TYR A 263 -2.28 4.63 9.26
CA TYR A 263 -3.08 3.70 8.48
C TYR A 263 -4.46 3.54 9.12
N TRP A 264 -5.50 3.91 8.38
CA TRP A 264 -6.91 3.78 8.77
C TRP A 264 -7.73 3.19 7.61
N GLY A 265 -7.14 2.19 6.94
CA GLY A 265 -7.65 1.70 5.66
C GLY A 265 -7.67 2.79 4.59
N PHE A 266 -8.69 2.75 3.73
CA PHE A 266 -8.88 3.71 2.64
C PHE A 266 -9.69 4.97 3.03
N THR A 267 -10.08 5.11 4.29
CA THR A 267 -10.88 6.26 4.78
C THR A 267 -10.18 7.60 4.54
N ASN A 268 -8.87 7.68 4.82
CA ASN A 268 -8.07 8.89 4.57
C ASN A 268 -8.01 9.24 3.07
N VAL A 269 -8.00 8.22 2.19
CA VAL A 269 -8.04 8.43 0.74
C VAL A 269 -9.43 8.91 0.31
N ASN A 270 -10.49 8.31 0.84
CA ASN A 270 -11.87 8.77 0.60
C ASN A 270 -12.08 10.22 1.06
N GLU A 271 -11.49 10.63 2.19
CA GLU A 271 -11.55 12.02 2.63
C GLU A 271 -10.88 12.97 1.61
N ILE A 272 -9.71 12.59 1.09
CA ILE A 272 -9.01 13.35 0.04
C ILE A 272 -9.84 13.39 -1.26
N LEU A 273 -10.48 12.28 -1.63
CA LEU A 273 -11.35 12.21 -2.81
C LEU A 273 -12.64 13.00 -2.65
N HIS A 274 -13.08 13.32 -1.43
CA HIS A 274 -14.26 14.17 -1.19
C HIS A 274 -13.90 15.63 -0.85
N THR A 275 -12.62 15.99 -0.95
CA THR A 275 -12.13 17.36 -0.72
C THR A 275 -12.94 18.34 -1.59
N GLY A 276 -13.57 19.33 -0.95
CA GLY A 276 -14.40 20.36 -1.61
C GLY A 276 -15.91 20.25 -1.40
N LYS A 277 -16.43 19.13 -0.84
CA LYS A 277 -17.87 18.99 -0.48
C LYS A 277 -18.14 19.09 1.02
N THR A 278 -17.14 18.92 1.87
CA THR A 278 -17.25 18.98 3.34
C THR A 278 -16.49 20.19 3.88
N LEU A 279 -17.06 20.88 4.89
CA LEU A 279 -16.42 22.03 5.57
C LEU A 279 -15.08 21.68 6.25
N SER A 280 -14.81 20.40 6.48
CA SER A 280 -13.57 19.86 7.07
C SER A 280 -12.48 19.52 6.05
N ALA A 281 -12.70 19.80 4.76
CA ALA A 281 -11.78 19.43 3.69
C ALA A 281 -10.40 20.06 3.90
N PRO A 282 -9.31 19.27 3.89
CA PRO A 282 -7.97 19.78 4.09
C PRO A 282 -7.60 20.78 2.97
N GLY A 283 -7.18 21.98 3.35
CA GLY A 283 -6.71 22.97 2.39
C GLY A 283 -5.55 22.44 1.55
N ILE A 284 -5.36 22.99 0.35
CA ILE A 284 -4.30 22.60 -0.59
C ILE A 284 -2.92 22.55 0.09
N TRP A 285 -2.63 23.52 0.96
CA TRP A 285 -1.39 23.58 1.74
C TRP A 285 -1.23 22.41 2.72
N LEU A 286 -2.32 22.04 3.41
CA LEU A 286 -2.32 20.92 4.34
C LEU A 286 -2.17 19.59 3.59
N LEU A 287 -2.79 19.43 2.41
CA LEU A 287 -2.63 18.24 1.57
C LEU A 287 -1.18 18.07 1.10
N THR A 288 -0.50 19.15 0.70
CA THR A 288 0.94 19.09 0.35
C THR A 288 1.79 18.64 1.53
N GLN A 289 1.54 19.20 2.72
CA GLN A 289 2.23 18.79 3.94
C GLN A 289 1.93 17.33 4.31
N LEU A 290 0.69 16.89 4.16
CA LEU A 290 0.25 15.53 4.43
C LEU A 290 0.94 14.54 3.48
N ALA A 291 1.03 14.86 2.18
CA ALA A 291 1.72 14.03 1.20
C ALA A 291 3.19 13.87 1.56
N ALA A 292 3.88 14.97 1.86
CA ALA A 292 5.29 14.94 2.28
C ALA A 292 5.50 14.15 3.58
N ALA A 293 4.66 14.40 4.59
CA ALA A 293 4.70 13.69 5.86
C ALA A 293 4.43 12.19 5.69
N LYS A 294 3.50 11.80 4.82
CA LYS A 294 3.17 10.40 4.51
C LYS A 294 4.35 9.68 3.87
N VAL A 295 5.04 10.31 2.92
CA VAL A 295 6.24 9.74 2.28
C VAL A 295 7.33 9.49 3.31
N VAL A 296 7.63 10.49 4.16
CA VAL A 296 8.65 10.35 5.21
C VAL A 296 8.27 9.28 6.24
N ALA A 297 7.02 9.29 6.73
CA ALA A 297 6.54 8.31 7.70
C ALA A 297 6.56 6.88 7.15
N THR A 298 6.16 6.70 5.88
CA THR A 298 6.21 5.39 5.22
C THR A 298 7.65 4.92 5.03
N ALA A 299 8.56 5.82 4.62
CA ALA A 299 9.96 5.51 4.45
C ALA A 299 10.64 5.15 5.79
N LEU A 300 10.31 5.85 6.87
CA LEU A 300 10.72 5.51 8.23
C LEU A 300 10.22 4.13 8.65
N CYS A 301 8.91 3.86 8.50
CA CYS A 301 8.34 2.56 8.87
C CYS A 301 8.97 1.42 8.07
N LYS A 302 9.11 1.60 6.76
CA LYS A 302 9.67 0.55 5.89
C LYS A 302 11.17 0.36 6.15
N GLY A 303 11.90 1.44 6.36
CA GLY A 303 13.34 1.42 6.63
C GLY A 303 13.68 0.83 8.00
N SER A 304 12.82 1.00 9.00
CA SER A 304 13.02 0.48 10.35
C SER A 304 12.79 -1.03 10.49
N GLY A 305 12.29 -1.69 9.43
CA GLY A 305 11.98 -3.12 9.43
C GLY A 305 10.54 -3.48 9.80
N LEU A 306 9.61 -2.51 9.86
CA LEU A 306 8.18 -2.85 9.99
C LEU A 306 7.67 -3.57 8.73
N VAL A 307 6.72 -4.48 8.92
CA VAL A 307 6.23 -5.35 7.85
C VAL A 307 4.98 -4.74 7.22
N GLY A 308 5.05 -4.50 5.91
CA GLY A 308 3.93 -4.00 5.13
C GLY A 308 4.33 -3.59 3.71
N GLY A 309 3.32 -3.39 2.87
CA GLY A 309 3.45 -2.98 1.47
C GLY A 309 3.44 -1.45 1.28
N LEU A 310 3.86 -1.01 0.10
CA LEU A 310 3.90 0.41 -0.30
C LEU A 310 2.68 0.86 -1.11
N TYR A 311 1.76 -0.04 -1.44
CA TYR A 311 0.61 0.23 -2.31
C TYR A 311 -0.38 1.23 -1.70
N ALA A 312 -0.86 0.95 -0.48
CA ALA A 312 -1.76 1.88 0.21
C ALA A 312 -1.16 3.29 0.42
N PRO A 313 0.10 3.45 0.88
CA PRO A 313 0.69 4.77 1.02
C PRO A 313 1.01 5.46 -0.31
N SER A 314 1.34 4.74 -1.39
CA SER A 314 1.51 5.35 -2.71
C SER A 314 0.18 5.89 -3.24
N LEU A 315 -0.90 5.11 -3.15
CA LEU A 315 -2.25 5.56 -3.50
C LEU A 315 -2.62 6.85 -2.73
N MET A 316 -2.45 6.87 -1.41
CA MET A 316 -2.75 8.06 -0.62
C MET A 316 -1.91 9.27 -1.01
N THR A 317 -0.62 9.08 -1.25
CA THR A 317 0.30 10.17 -1.66
C THR A 317 -0.11 10.70 -3.04
N GLY A 318 -0.46 9.81 -3.97
CA GLY A 318 -0.98 10.16 -5.28
C GLY A 318 -2.29 10.91 -5.26
N ALA A 319 -3.23 10.48 -4.41
CA ALA A 319 -4.49 11.18 -4.20
C ALA A 319 -4.24 12.61 -3.74
N ALA A 320 -3.33 12.80 -2.78
CA ALA A 320 -3.00 14.12 -2.26
C ALA A 320 -2.30 15.00 -3.31
N VAL A 321 -1.32 14.48 -4.05
CA VAL A 321 -0.62 15.21 -5.12
C VAL A 321 -1.59 15.59 -6.25
N GLY A 322 -2.44 14.65 -6.66
CA GLY A 322 -3.46 14.88 -7.68
C GLY A 322 -4.52 15.89 -7.25
N ALA A 323 -4.99 15.83 -6.00
CA ALA A 323 -5.92 16.82 -5.45
C ALA A 323 -5.31 18.23 -5.37
N VAL A 324 -4.03 18.33 -4.97
CA VAL A 324 -3.28 19.60 -4.95
C VAL A 324 -3.14 20.18 -6.35
N PHE A 325 -2.77 19.35 -7.33
CA PHE A 325 -2.64 19.75 -8.72
C PHE A 325 -3.98 20.17 -9.34
N GLY A 326 -5.04 19.38 -9.14
CA GLY A 326 -6.38 19.71 -9.62
C GLY A 326 -6.92 21.00 -8.99
N GLY A 327 -6.68 21.20 -7.69
CA GLY A 327 -7.06 22.43 -6.98
C GLY A 327 -6.28 23.66 -7.44
N SER A 328 -5.00 23.53 -7.76
CA SER A 328 -4.19 24.64 -8.28
C SER A 328 -4.51 24.96 -9.74
N ALA A 329 -4.70 23.93 -10.57
CA ALA A 329 -5.15 24.09 -11.95
C ALA A 329 -6.51 24.81 -12.02
N ALA A 330 -7.48 24.41 -11.21
CA ALA A 330 -8.78 25.07 -11.14
C ALA A 330 -8.69 26.54 -10.72
N LYS A 331 -7.83 26.88 -9.74
CA LYS A 331 -7.59 28.28 -9.34
C LYS A 331 -6.95 29.09 -10.48
N LEU A 332 -5.96 28.52 -11.16
CA LEU A 332 -5.27 29.19 -12.26
C LEU A 332 -6.24 29.46 -13.42
N THR A 333 -7.01 28.46 -13.85
CA THR A 333 -7.97 28.61 -14.94
C THR A 333 -9.06 29.63 -14.61
N ASN A 334 -9.60 29.62 -13.39
CA ASN A 334 -10.59 30.62 -12.95
C ASN A 334 -10.03 32.05 -12.91
N SER A 335 -8.73 32.22 -12.65
CA SER A 335 -8.10 33.54 -12.63
C SER A 335 -7.81 34.12 -14.02
N VAL A 336 -7.56 33.25 -15.01
CA VAL A 336 -7.21 33.67 -16.38
C VAL A 336 -8.46 33.83 -17.24
N ILE A 337 -9.49 33.01 -17.05
CA ILE A 337 -10.77 33.11 -17.78
C ILE A 337 -11.94 32.86 -16.82
N PRO A 338 -12.55 33.91 -16.24
CA PRO A 338 -13.71 33.75 -15.36
C PRO A 338 -14.91 33.20 -16.16
N GLY A 339 -15.47 32.07 -15.73
CA GLY A 339 -16.71 31.50 -16.26
C GLY A 339 -16.59 30.22 -17.09
N ILE A 340 -15.37 29.74 -17.38
CA ILE A 340 -15.18 28.48 -18.10
C ILE A 340 -15.03 27.33 -17.09
N ALA A 341 -16.07 26.50 -16.96
CA ALA A 341 -16.02 25.23 -16.24
C ALA A 341 -15.31 24.11 -17.02
N ALA A 342 -14.28 24.42 -17.82
CA ALA A 342 -13.62 23.46 -18.73
C ALA A 342 -12.56 22.57 -18.05
N VAL A 343 -12.43 22.63 -16.73
CA VAL A 343 -11.55 21.75 -15.96
C VAL A 343 -12.40 20.77 -15.17
N ALA A 344 -12.02 19.50 -15.21
CA ALA A 344 -12.58 18.44 -14.40
C ALA A 344 -12.48 18.77 -12.91
N GLN A 345 -13.38 18.15 -12.13
CA GLN A 345 -13.37 18.37 -10.69
C GLN A 345 -12.05 17.85 -10.09
N PRO A 346 -11.48 18.47 -9.03
CA PRO A 346 -10.19 18.08 -8.43
C PRO A 346 -10.05 16.60 -8.08
N GLN A 347 -11.17 15.92 -7.87
CA GLN A 347 -11.27 14.49 -7.58
C GLN A 347 -10.77 13.62 -8.73
N ALA A 348 -10.97 14.03 -9.99
CA ALA A 348 -10.48 13.32 -11.17
C ALA A 348 -8.94 13.26 -11.18
N TYR A 349 -8.31 14.40 -10.93
CA TYR A 349 -6.85 14.49 -10.82
C TYR A 349 -6.33 13.68 -9.64
N ALA A 350 -7.06 13.61 -8.51
CA ALA A 350 -6.69 12.74 -7.40
C ALA A 350 -6.67 11.25 -7.79
N LEU A 351 -7.66 10.76 -8.54
CA LEU A 351 -7.68 9.37 -9.05
C LEU A 351 -6.53 9.10 -10.01
N VAL A 352 -6.26 10.01 -10.94
CA VAL A 352 -5.12 9.85 -11.87
C VAL A 352 -3.80 9.88 -11.11
N GLY A 353 -3.66 10.76 -10.11
CA GLY A 353 -2.49 10.81 -9.24
C GLY A 353 -2.28 9.53 -8.43
N MET A 354 -3.37 8.91 -7.94
CA MET A 354 -3.34 7.60 -7.29
C MET A 354 -2.73 6.53 -8.20
N ALA A 355 -3.21 6.39 -9.44
CA ALA A 355 -2.66 5.42 -10.40
C ALA A 355 -1.22 5.75 -10.76
N ALA A 356 -0.92 7.00 -11.10
CA ALA A 356 0.38 7.41 -11.59
C ALA A 356 1.49 7.19 -10.54
N THR A 357 1.22 7.54 -9.27
CA THR A 357 2.18 7.30 -8.18
C THR A 357 2.34 5.81 -7.87
N LEU A 358 1.27 5.02 -7.86
CA LEU A 358 1.36 3.57 -7.67
C LEU A 358 2.15 2.91 -8.81
N ALA A 359 1.81 3.24 -10.06
CA ALA A 359 2.47 2.76 -11.26
C ALA A 359 3.98 3.02 -11.21
N SER A 360 4.37 4.22 -10.77
CA SER A 360 5.77 4.62 -10.72
C SER A 360 6.53 4.06 -9.51
N VAL A 361 5.97 4.12 -8.29
CA VAL A 361 6.62 3.61 -7.06
C VAL A 361 6.80 2.09 -7.12
N CYS A 362 5.79 1.38 -7.64
CA CYS A 362 5.81 -0.09 -7.68
C CYS A 362 6.22 -0.64 -9.06
N SER A 363 6.45 0.21 -10.07
CA SER A 363 6.78 -0.19 -11.44
C SER A 363 5.74 -1.14 -12.06
N VAL A 364 4.46 -0.86 -11.81
CA VAL A 364 3.30 -1.69 -12.24
C VAL A 364 2.20 -0.87 -12.93
N PRO A 365 2.48 -0.25 -14.09
CA PRO A 365 1.53 0.63 -14.78
C PRO A 365 0.21 -0.05 -15.14
N LEU A 366 0.22 -1.24 -15.76
CA LEU A 366 -1.03 -1.91 -16.17
C LEU A 366 -1.87 -2.32 -14.96
N THR A 367 -1.20 -2.86 -13.95
CA THR A 367 -1.85 -3.23 -12.68
C THR A 367 -2.51 -2.01 -12.04
N SER A 368 -1.83 -0.86 -12.03
CA SER A 368 -2.33 0.35 -11.34
C SER A 368 -3.57 0.92 -11.99
N VAL A 369 -3.61 0.97 -13.33
CA VAL A 369 -4.77 1.44 -14.09
C VAL A 369 -5.97 0.53 -13.85
N LEU A 370 -5.78 -0.78 -13.98
CA LEU A 370 -6.85 -1.77 -13.82
C LEU A 370 -7.34 -1.86 -12.38
N LEU A 371 -6.43 -1.71 -11.41
CA LEU A 371 -6.77 -1.64 -9.99
C LEU A 371 -7.70 -0.48 -9.71
N LEU A 372 -7.35 0.72 -10.19
CA LEU A 372 -8.22 1.88 -9.99
C LEU A 372 -9.52 1.75 -10.76
N PHE A 373 -9.50 1.25 -11.99
CA PHE A 373 -10.74 0.94 -12.70
C PHE A 373 -11.65 0.00 -11.90
N GLU A 374 -11.16 -1.11 -11.35
CA GLU A 374 -11.98 -2.04 -10.56
C GLU A 374 -12.46 -1.45 -9.22
N LEU A 375 -11.63 -0.65 -8.55
CA LEU A 375 -11.98 -0.03 -7.28
C LEU A 375 -12.96 1.15 -7.44
N THR A 376 -12.96 1.82 -8.59
CA THR A 376 -13.86 2.95 -8.89
C THR A 376 -15.12 2.53 -9.66
N LYS A 377 -15.04 1.44 -10.44
CA LYS A 377 -16.07 0.93 -11.35
C LYS A 377 -16.58 1.94 -12.40
N ASP A 378 -15.78 2.96 -12.72
CA ASP A 378 -16.11 3.96 -13.75
C ASP A 378 -15.22 3.76 -14.98
N TYR A 379 -15.83 3.51 -16.14
CA TYR A 379 -15.09 3.35 -17.39
C TYR A 379 -14.55 4.68 -17.93
N ARG A 380 -15.17 5.80 -17.57
CA ARG A 380 -14.82 7.13 -18.11
C ARG A 380 -13.44 7.59 -17.65
N ILE A 381 -12.98 7.13 -16.49
CA ILE A 381 -11.66 7.49 -15.97
C ILE A 381 -10.52 6.70 -16.63
N LEU A 382 -10.82 5.64 -17.38
CA LEU A 382 -9.80 4.74 -17.91
C LEU A 382 -8.85 5.43 -18.90
N LEU A 383 -9.38 6.32 -19.75
CA LEU A 383 -8.55 7.06 -20.71
C LEU A 383 -7.55 8.02 -20.03
N PRO A 384 -7.92 8.86 -19.05
CA PRO A 384 -6.97 9.65 -18.26
C PRO A 384 -5.96 8.85 -17.43
N LEU A 385 -6.30 7.61 -17.07
CA LEU A 385 -5.43 6.75 -16.27
C LEU A 385 -4.30 6.11 -17.09
N MET A 386 -4.55 5.86 -18.38
CA MET A 386 -3.56 5.32 -19.34
C MET A 386 -2.62 6.41 -19.83
#